data_AF-A0A3M0W8J3-F1
#
_entry.id   AF-A0A3M0W8J3-F1
#
_cell.length_a   1.000
_cell.length_b   1.000
_cell.length_c   1.000
_cell.angle_alpha   90.00
_cell.angle_beta   90.00
_cell.angle_gamma   90.00
#
_symmetry.space_group_name_H-M   'P 1'
#
loop_
_entity.id
_entity.type
_entity.pdbx_description
1 polymer ?
#
loop_
_entity_poly.entity_id
_entity_poly.type
_entity_poly.pdbx_seq_one_letter_code
_entity_poly.pdbx_strand_id
1 'polypeptide(L)'
;MDESRPLGFHNVLKLSLKSSAQLLETLESRPPRLSDEHLEKIIKTILWHRKFILSYYIVIAAVVLVSCGVGIYHSVRGKPNKVTPAPRETLTSSPTRTEGTTTPCGKHDGGPNTSNDEATTISSPLLPIETASLAQRPRVFDRIKAFLTYQPRPIVAVTAPSNVLPDNGTSLLLLFFLGVNLFYLFYRAPLSVDWIFILADRAGLLIVVNLPILYLLAAKNNQPLKLLTGWSYEGLNLFHRRLGEWMVAISVLHLLGMTVVWYTVLRDRGVNIGYFLRLPVVFFGFAAVISYWILYITSIGWFRRLYYETFLGLHILFQVGALGFVYFHYPTARSFVLATLLIWVVDRLVWRISLSSRRFTTSLEVAPDGHTILMHCDVDLQRRLFGIRVGVHQGWLPGQHVFLTIPSMGFKYRFQTHPFTIASPAPPPNAKGTWPLVLVIRSLDGFTLDLLEYARDHHHCEVIMEGPHGGSEALEAAHRADRVCFVAGGSGIAVTYPLAWDVRMVQSRPGLFYGMDHLLSPLNTHISGYGSTPVMRPG
;
A
#
# COMPACT_ATOMS: atom_id res chain seq x y z
N MET A 1 -58.17 36.38 -15.50
CA MET A 1 -56.91 37.02 -15.05
C MET A 1 -56.47 36.26 -13.81
N ASP A 2 -55.61 35.27 -14.00
CA ASP A 2 -54.99 34.53 -12.89
C ASP A 2 -53.50 34.51 -13.22
N GLU A 3 -52.72 35.17 -12.37
CA GLU A 3 -51.32 35.51 -12.64
C GLU A 3 -50.45 34.26 -12.71
N SER A 4 -49.78 34.14 -13.85
CA SER A 4 -48.69 33.22 -14.14
C SER A 4 -47.56 33.34 -13.11
N ARG A 5 -47.49 32.40 -12.15
CA ARG A 5 -46.27 32.20 -11.34
C ARG A 5 -45.23 31.42 -12.17
N PRO A 6 -44.03 31.97 -12.42
CA PRO A 6 -42.96 31.22 -13.07
C PRO A 6 -42.52 30.07 -12.15
N LEU A 7 -42.55 28.85 -12.67
CA LEU A 7 -42.03 27.65 -12.00
C LEU A 7 -40.52 27.80 -11.80
N GLY A 8 -40.11 28.23 -10.61
CA GLY A 8 -38.73 28.53 -10.29
C GLY A 8 -37.83 27.30 -10.32
N PHE A 9 -36.59 27.51 -10.78
CA PHE A 9 -35.43 26.60 -10.68
C PHE A 9 -35.28 25.88 -9.32
N HIS A 10 -35.86 26.43 -8.25
CA HIS A 10 -35.96 25.79 -6.94
C HIS A 10 -36.66 24.42 -6.96
N ASN A 11 -37.63 24.23 -7.86
CA ASN A 11 -38.24 22.93 -8.14
C ASN A 11 -37.29 22.02 -8.90
N VAL A 12 -36.45 22.54 -9.79
CA VAL A 12 -35.42 21.77 -10.51
C VAL A 12 -34.25 21.36 -9.61
N LEU A 13 -33.85 22.21 -8.67
CA LEU A 13 -32.91 21.82 -7.61
C LEU A 13 -33.53 20.71 -6.73
N LYS A 14 -34.81 20.87 -6.32
CA LYS A 14 -35.57 19.82 -5.61
C LYS A 14 -35.68 18.52 -6.42
N LEU A 15 -35.88 18.61 -7.73
CA LEU A 15 -35.93 17.46 -8.63
C LEU A 15 -34.53 16.82 -8.74
N SER A 16 -33.48 17.59 -9.04
CA SER A 16 -32.08 17.12 -9.06
C SER A 16 -31.65 16.45 -7.74
N LEU A 17 -32.28 16.80 -6.62
CA LEU A 17 -32.07 16.18 -5.30
C LEU A 17 -32.85 14.86 -5.09
N LYS A 18 -33.81 14.52 -5.96
CA LYS A 18 -34.56 13.25 -5.93
C LYS A 18 -33.79 12.12 -6.59
N SER A 19 -34.11 10.88 -6.23
CA SER A 19 -33.60 9.70 -6.92
C SER A 19 -33.99 9.74 -8.40
N SER A 20 -33.17 9.14 -9.27
CA SER A 20 -33.39 9.16 -10.73
C SER A 20 -34.77 8.66 -11.16
N ALA A 21 -35.37 7.75 -10.39
CA ALA A 21 -36.70 7.19 -10.64
C ALA A 21 -37.82 8.21 -10.38
N GLN A 22 -37.80 8.89 -9.24
CA GLN A 22 -38.80 9.91 -8.90
C GLN A 22 -38.71 11.15 -9.79
N LEU A 23 -37.52 11.41 -10.34
CA LEU A 23 -37.32 12.51 -11.28
C LEU A 23 -37.97 12.23 -12.64
N LEU A 24 -37.80 11.02 -13.17
CA LEU A 24 -38.41 10.60 -14.44
C LEU A 24 -39.94 10.64 -14.37
N GLU A 25 -40.52 10.13 -13.29
CA GLU A 25 -41.97 10.16 -13.04
C GLU A 25 -42.54 11.59 -12.91
N THR A 26 -41.76 12.51 -12.33
CA THR A 26 -42.14 13.93 -12.23
C THR A 26 -42.01 14.65 -13.58
N LEU A 27 -41.15 14.19 -14.47
CA LEU A 27 -40.96 14.75 -15.82
C LEU A 27 -42.00 14.24 -16.83
N GLU A 28 -42.42 12.98 -16.69
CA GLU A 28 -43.46 12.37 -17.56
C GLU A 28 -44.88 12.92 -17.29
N SER A 29 -45.11 13.50 -16.11
CA SER A 29 -46.45 13.92 -15.66
C SER A 29 -46.83 15.38 -15.97
N ARG A 30 -46.03 16.16 -16.72
CA ARG A 30 -46.33 17.58 -17.03
C ARG A 30 -46.17 17.97 -18.51
N PRO A 31 -47.07 18.80 -19.07
CA PRO A 31 -46.99 19.28 -20.46
C PRO A 31 -45.94 20.40 -20.62
N PRO A 32 -45.34 20.57 -21.82
CA PRO A 32 -44.16 21.42 -22.02
C PRO A 32 -44.51 22.90 -22.24
N ARG A 33 -43.80 23.84 -21.58
CA ARG A 33 -43.83 25.29 -21.91
C ARG A 33 -42.44 25.95 -21.78
N LEU A 34 -41.92 26.40 -22.92
CA LEU A 34 -40.62 27.02 -23.20
C LEU A 34 -40.12 28.10 -22.20
N SER A 35 -39.19 27.74 -21.31
CA SER A 35 -37.76 28.14 -21.31
C SER A 35 -36.89 26.93 -20.92
N ASP A 36 -37.48 25.76 -21.16
CA ASP A 36 -37.20 24.49 -20.52
C ASP A 36 -36.18 23.65 -21.29
N GLU A 37 -35.90 23.94 -22.57
CA GLU A 37 -35.04 23.07 -23.40
C GLU A 37 -33.60 22.99 -22.88
N HIS A 38 -33.01 24.13 -22.48
CA HIS A 38 -31.67 24.16 -21.91
C HIS A 38 -31.62 23.43 -20.55
N LEU A 39 -32.64 23.62 -19.72
CA LEU A 39 -32.75 23.01 -18.40
C LEU A 39 -33.00 21.50 -18.50
N GLU A 40 -33.88 21.09 -19.41
CA GLU A 40 -34.15 19.72 -19.78
C GLU A 40 -32.88 19.05 -20.33
N LYS A 41 -32.10 19.76 -21.15
CA LYS A 41 -30.80 19.31 -21.64
C LYS A 41 -29.78 19.14 -20.52
N ILE A 42 -29.71 20.07 -19.56
CA ILE A 42 -28.89 19.93 -18.35
C ILE A 42 -29.33 18.69 -17.55
N ILE A 43 -30.62 18.53 -17.28
CA ILE A 43 -31.17 17.42 -16.50
C ILE A 43 -30.88 16.08 -17.19
N LYS A 44 -31.17 15.96 -18.50
CA LYS A 44 -30.87 14.78 -19.31
C LYS A 44 -29.39 14.44 -19.26
N THR A 45 -28.53 15.46 -19.36
CA THR A 45 -27.08 15.29 -19.29
C THR A 45 -26.63 14.81 -17.91
N ILE A 46 -27.17 15.37 -16.82
CA ILE A 46 -26.89 14.94 -15.44
C ILE A 46 -27.33 13.50 -15.20
N LEU A 47 -28.52 13.11 -15.66
CA LEU A 47 -29.00 11.73 -15.53
C LEU A 47 -28.11 10.74 -16.29
N TRP A 48 -27.72 11.09 -17.51
CA TRP A 48 -26.78 10.29 -18.29
C TRP A 48 -25.44 10.17 -17.55
N HIS A 49 -24.96 11.29 -16.99
CA HIS A 49 -23.74 11.35 -16.18
C HIS A 49 -23.77 10.45 -14.95
N ARG A 50 -24.90 10.37 -14.23
CA ARG A 50 -25.07 9.46 -13.08
C ARG A 50 -24.99 7.99 -13.46
N LYS A 51 -25.48 7.61 -14.65
CA LYS A 51 -25.32 6.24 -15.16
C LYS A 51 -23.89 5.99 -15.62
N PHE A 52 -23.31 6.94 -16.34
CA PHE A 52 -21.95 6.86 -16.85
C PHE A 52 -20.91 6.71 -15.73
N ILE A 53 -21.05 7.42 -14.60
CA ILE A 53 -20.04 7.32 -13.53
C ILE A 53 -19.95 5.90 -12.93
N LEU A 54 -21.00 5.08 -13.06
CA LEU A 54 -20.96 3.70 -12.58
C LEU A 54 -20.04 2.80 -13.44
N SER A 55 -19.79 3.16 -14.71
CA SER A 55 -18.79 2.45 -15.52
C SER A 55 -17.36 2.62 -14.99
N TYR A 56 -17.14 3.59 -14.09
CA TYR A 56 -15.87 3.76 -13.39
C TYR A 56 -15.43 2.47 -12.71
N TYR A 57 -16.33 1.79 -12.00
CA TYR A 57 -15.99 0.53 -11.32
C TYR A 57 -15.67 -0.60 -12.29
N ILE A 58 -16.21 -0.59 -13.50
CA ILE A 58 -15.86 -1.58 -14.53
C ILE A 58 -14.41 -1.37 -14.96
N VAL A 59 -14.00 -0.11 -15.16
CA VAL A 59 -12.60 0.24 -15.49
C VAL A 59 -11.67 -0.16 -14.35
N ILE A 60 -12.01 0.17 -13.10
CA ILE A 60 -11.21 -0.22 -11.93
C ILE A 60 -11.13 -1.74 -11.79
N ALA A 61 -12.24 -2.46 -11.96
CA ALA A 61 -12.26 -3.92 -11.93
C ALA A 61 -11.37 -4.52 -13.02
N ALA A 62 -11.42 -4.00 -14.25
CA ALA A 62 -10.55 -4.44 -15.33
C ALA A 62 -9.06 -4.22 -15.02
N VAL A 63 -8.70 -3.06 -14.47
CA VAL A 63 -7.32 -2.77 -14.04
C VAL A 63 -6.88 -3.76 -12.96
N VAL A 64 -7.71 -3.98 -11.94
CA VAL A 64 -7.42 -4.95 -10.87
C VAL A 64 -7.25 -6.35 -11.47
N LEU A 65 -8.14 -6.80 -12.35
CA LEU A 65 -8.04 -8.12 -12.99
C LEU A 65 -6.77 -8.29 -13.81
N VAL A 66 -6.35 -7.25 -14.56
CA VAL A 66 -5.09 -7.27 -15.30
C VAL A 66 -3.91 -7.35 -14.35
N SER A 67 -3.89 -6.55 -13.28
CA SER A 67 -2.85 -6.63 -12.23
C SER A 67 -2.82 -8.02 -11.58
N CYS A 68 -3.99 -8.64 -11.36
CA CYS A 68 -4.07 -10.01 -10.85
C CYS A 68 -3.47 -11.02 -11.82
N GLY A 69 -3.84 -10.94 -13.09
CA GLY A 69 -3.32 -11.82 -14.13
C GLY A 69 -1.80 -11.72 -14.26
N VAL A 70 -1.25 -10.51 -14.17
CA VAL A 70 0.20 -10.27 -14.17
C VAL A 70 0.86 -10.85 -12.91
N GLY A 71 0.27 -10.65 -11.73
CA GLY A 71 0.78 -11.22 -10.47
C GLY A 71 0.82 -12.75 -10.50
N ILE A 72 -0.27 -13.39 -10.95
CA ILE A 72 -0.34 -14.85 -11.11
C ILE A 72 0.67 -15.32 -12.16
N TYR A 73 0.77 -14.64 -13.30
CA TYR A 73 1.71 -14.98 -14.36
C TYR A 73 3.17 -14.95 -13.87
N HIS A 74 3.56 -13.93 -13.10
CA HIS A 74 4.89 -13.85 -12.51
C HIS A 74 5.12 -14.94 -11.45
N SER A 75 4.11 -15.24 -10.62
CA SER A 75 4.19 -16.33 -9.64
C SER A 75 4.38 -17.70 -10.31
N VAL A 76 3.73 -17.94 -11.45
CA VAL A 76 3.83 -19.19 -12.21
C VAL A 76 5.13 -19.26 -13.01
N ARG A 77 5.54 -18.18 -13.69
CA ARG A 77 6.72 -18.15 -14.56
C ARG A 77 8.04 -17.95 -13.81
N GLY A 78 7.97 -17.50 -12.55
CA GLY A 78 9.11 -17.49 -11.63
C GLY A 78 9.58 -18.89 -11.23
N LYS A 79 8.84 -19.95 -11.58
CA LYS A 79 9.35 -21.33 -11.55
C LYS A 79 10.32 -21.51 -12.73
N PRO A 80 11.61 -21.77 -12.47
CA PRO A 80 12.57 -21.95 -13.56
C PRO A 80 12.13 -23.12 -14.46
N ASN A 81 12.09 -22.89 -15.77
CA ASN A 81 11.99 -23.99 -16.73
C ASN A 81 13.17 -24.93 -16.50
N LYS A 82 12.91 -26.25 -16.45
CA LYS A 82 13.92 -27.32 -16.45
C LYS A 82 14.98 -27.00 -17.51
N VAL A 83 16.13 -26.50 -17.07
CA VAL A 83 17.33 -26.47 -17.90
C VAL A 83 17.86 -27.89 -17.92
N THR A 84 17.72 -28.56 -19.06
CA THR A 84 18.36 -29.84 -19.34
C THR A 84 19.87 -29.67 -19.14
N PRO A 85 20.53 -30.48 -18.30
CA PRO A 85 21.97 -30.37 -18.11
C PRO A 85 22.67 -30.63 -19.45
N ALA A 86 23.48 -29.67 -19.90
CA ALA A 86 24.47 -29.94 -20.93
C ALA A 86 25.50 -30.96 -20.41
N PRO A 87 26.09 -31.81 -21.26
CA PRO A 87 27.04 -32.82 -20.83
C PRO A 87 28.23 -32.19 -20.09
N ARG A 88 28.56 -32.75 -18.93
CA ARG A 88 29.73 -32.36 -18.12
C ARG A 88 31.01 -32.62 -18.92
N GLU A 89 31.72 -31.56 -19.29
CA GLU A 89 33.16 -31.62 -19.49
C GLU A 89 33.85 -31.39 -18.15
N THR A 90 34.60 -32.41 -17.72
CA THR A 90 35.44 -32.45 -16.53
C THR A 90 36.57 -31.44 -16.61
N LEU A 91 36.54 -30.43 -15.76
CA LEU A 91 37.75 -29.68 -15.38
C LEU A 91 37.81 -29.59 -13.85
N THR A 92 38.82 -30.27 -13.32
CA THR A 92 39.31 -30.29 -11.95
C THR A 92 39.84 -28.93 -11.50
N SER A 93 39.41 -28.44 -10.34
CA SER A 93 40.24 -27.60 -9.46
C SER A 93 39.75 -27.62 -8.00
N SER A 94 40.75 -27.62 -7.11
CA SER A 94 40.74 -27.94 -5.67
C SER A 94 40.12 -26.87 -4.77
N PRO A 95 39.80 -27.18 -3.48
CA PRO A 95 39.15 -26.24 -2.57
C PRO A 95 40.19 -25.42 -1.79
N THR A 96 40.00 -24.10 -1.70
CA THR A 96 40.75 -23.26 -0.75
C THR A 96 39.76 -22.58 0.19
N ARG A 97 39.83 -22.97 1.48
CA ARG A 97 39.21 -22.24 2.60
C ARG A 97 39.95 -20.94 2.80
N THR A 98 39.23 -19.86 3.12
CA THR A 98 39.82 -18.68 3.75
C THR A 98 38.97 -18.28 4.95
N GLU A 99 39.61 -18.30 6.11
CA GLU A 99 39.11 -17.88 7.41
C GLU A 99 38.91 -16.34 7.42
N GLY A 100 37.92 -15.88 8.17
CA GLY A 100 37.64 -14.45 8.33
C GLY A 100 38.56 -13.83 9.38
N THR A 101 39.32 -12.81 9.00
CA THR A 101 40.15 -12.02 9.94
C THR A 101 39.40 -10.75 10.34
N THR A 102 39.13 -10.60 11.63
CA THR A 102 38.76 -9.33 12.27
C THR A 102 40.03 -8.62 12.75
N THR A 103 40.27 -7.39 12.31
CA THR A 103 41.41 -6.58 12.80
C THR A 103 40.97 -5.68 13.96
N PRO A 104 41.66 -5.68 15.13
CA PRO A 104 41.44 -4.69 16.17
C PRO A 104 42.29 -3.42 15.95
N CYS A 105 41.79 -2.29 16.43
CA CYS A 105 42.42 -0.97 16.33
C CYS A 105 43.37 -0.74 17.52
N GLY A 106 44.66 -0.50 17.27
CA GLY A 106 45.65 -0.15 18.29
C GLY A 106 46.44 1.12 17.92
N LYS A 107 46.48 2.09 18.83
CA LYS A 107 47.35 3.28 18.79
C LYS A 107 48.71 2.94 19.40
N HIS A 108 49.82 3.42 18.81
CA HIS A 108 50.91 4.10 19.53
C HIS A 108 51.94 4.76 18.58
N ASP A 109 52.49 5.87 19.07
CA ASP A 109 53.40 6.84 18.46
C ASP A 109 54.87 6.39 18.29
N GLY A 110 55.60 7.02 17.35
CA GLY A 110 57.05 7.28 17.52
C GLY A 110 57.99 7.08 16.31
N GLY A 111 58.32 8.18 15.61
CA GLY A 111 59.66 8.45 15.03
C GLY A 111 60.06 7.85 13.66
N PRO A 112 60.88 8.55 12.84
CA PRO A 112 60.90 8.37 11.39
C PRO A 112 62.12 7.59 10.88
N ASN A 113 61.94 6.78 9.82
CA ASN A 113 62.82 6.77 8.64
C ASN A 113 62.35 5.74 7.58
N THR A 114 62.03 6.29 6.40
CA THR A 114 62.31 5.79 5.05
C THR A 114 62.08 4.30 4.75
N SER A 115 61.01 3.97 4.02
CA SER A 115 61.04 3.78 2.55
C SER A 115 59.82 2.98 2.04
N ASN A 116 58.89 3.70 1.41
CA ASN A 116 58.18 3.41 0.15
C ASN A 116 57.58 2.03 -0.22
N ASP A 117 57.39 1.06 0.67
CA ASP A 117 56.81 -0.25 0.27
C ASP A 117 55.37 -0.55 0.75
N GLU A 118 54.71 0.34 1.51
CA GLU A 118 53.35 0.08 2.03
C GLU A 118 52.20 0.73 1.24
N ALA A 119 52.48 1.53 0.20
CA ALA A 119 51.43 2.22 -0.55
C ALA A 119 50.78 1.39 -1.67
N THR A 120 51.30 0.19 -1.95
CA THR A 120 50.93 -0.60 -3.14
C THR A 120 49.97 -1.76 -2.86
N THR A 121 49.63 -2.03 -1.60
CA THR A 121 48.76 -3.15 -1.21
C THR A 121 47.27 -2.78 -1.07
N ILE A 122 46.90 -1.50 -1.19
CA ILE A 122 45.51 -1.02 -1.08
C ILE A 122 44.82 -0.91 -2.46
N SER A 123 45.57 -0.97 -3.56
CA SER A 123 45.05 -0.79 -4.92
C SER A 123 44.78 -2.09 -5.69
N SER A 124 45.05 -3.25 -5.09
CA SER A 124 44.72 -4.56 -5.66
C SER A 124 43.21 -4.80 -5.47
N PRO A 125 42.41 -4.96 -6.55
CA PRO A 125 41.02 -5.38 -6.39
C PRO A 125 40.98 -6.74 -5.67
N LEU A 126 40.21 -6.82 -4.59
CA LEU A 126 40.03 -8.03 -3.76
C LEU A 126 39.41 -9.22 -4.52
N LEU A 127 38.94 -8.99 -5.75
CA LEU A 127 38.38 -10.00 -6.63
C LEU A 127 39.33 -10.21 -7.82
N PRO A 128 39.67 -11.45 -8.17
CA PRO A 128 40.35 -11.76 -9.42
C PRO A 128 39.57 -11.13 -10.59
N ILE A 129 40.26 -10.36 -11.43
CA ILE A 129 39.69 -9.88 -12.69
C ILE A 129 39.59 -11.10 -13.62
N GLU A 130 38.51 -11.86 -13.49
CA GLU A 130 38.09 -12.75 -14.58
C GLU A 130 37.86 -11.88 -15.81
N THR A 131 38.60 -12.18 -16.87
CA THR A 131 38.47 -11.55 -18.18
C THR A 131 37.02 -11.54 -18.58
N ALA A 132 36.47 -10.33 -18.72
CA ALA A 132 35.06 -10.09 -18.98
C ALA A 132 34.57 -10.94 -20.15
N SER A 133 33.64 -11.86 -19.86
CA SER A 133 32.84 -12.51 -20.89
C SER A 133 32.25 -11.42 -21.79
N LEU A 134 32.37 -11.58 -23.11
CA LEU A 134 31.82 -10.66 -24.13
C LEU A 134 30.44 -10.15 -23.70
N ALA A 135 30.37 -8.86 -23.32
CA ALA A 135 29.16 -8.24 -22.79
C ALA A 135 28.04 -8.31 -23.84
N GLN A 136 27.17 -9.32 -23.71
CA GLN A 136 25.98 -9.43 -24.55
C GLN A 136 25.10 -8.21 -24.31
N ARG A 137 24.70 -7.53 -25.39
CA ARG A 137 23.79 -6.38 -25.28
C ARG A 137 22.48 -6.86 -24.61
N PRO A 138 21.98 -6.15 -23.59
CA PRO A 138 20.75 -6.54 -22.90
C PRO A 138 19.59 -6.54 -23.89
N ARG A 139 18.71 -7.55 -23.78
CA ARG A 139 17.56 -7.69 -24.68
C ARG A 139 16.62 -6.50 -24.50
N VAL A 140 15.80 -6.21 -25.50
CA VAL A 140 14.83 -5.09 -25.43
C VAL A 140 13.94 -5.19 -24.20
N PHE A 141 13.51 -6.42 -23.85
CA PHE A 141 12.72 -6.67 -22.66
C PHE A 141 13.45 -6.31 -21.36
N ASP A 142 14.74 -6.56 -21.27
CA ASP A 142 15.56 -6.23 -20.09
C ASP A 142 15.69 -4.70 -19.95
N ARG A 143 15.77 -3.98 -21.07
CA ARG A 143 15.77 -2.50 -21.06
C ARG A 143 14.44 -1.92 -20.57
N ILE A 144 13.32 -2.49 -21.04
CA ILE A 144 11.99 -2.08 -20.57
C ILE A 144 11.86 -2.37 -19.07
N LYS A 145 12.25 -3.56 -18.63
CA LYS A 145 12.22 -3.93 -17.22
C LYS A 145 13.09 -3.00 -16.37
N ALA A 146 14.33 -2.74 -16.80
CA ALA A 146 15.24 -1.82 -16.14
C ALA A 146 14.67 -0.41 -16.05
N PHE A 147 14.03 0.07 -17.13
CA PHE A 147 13.35 1.36 -17.13
C PHE A 147 12.20 1.39 -16.13
N LEU A 148 11.35 0.36 -16.09
CA LEU A 148 10.21 0.30 -15.16
C LEU A 148 10.65 0.22 -13.70
N THR A 149 11.70 -0.54 -13.39
CA THR A 149 12.26 -0.66 -12.03
C THR A 149 13.14 0.52 -11.62
N TYR A 150 13.46 1.43 -12.54
CA TYR A 150 14.32 2.57 -12.23
C TYR A 150 13.61 3.53 -11.28
N GLN A 151 14.27 3.81 -10.15
CA GLN A 151 13.81 4.80 -9.19
C GLN A 151 14.52 6.14 -9.44
N PRO A 152 13.78 7.18 -9.87
CA PRO A 152 14.37 8.48 -10.14
C PRO A 152 14.82 9.18 -8.85
N ARG A 153 15.83 10.05 -8.98
CA ARG A 153 16.35 10.85 -7.86
C ARG A 153 15.26 11.80 -7.34
N PRO A 154 15.21 12.07 -6.02
CA PRO A 154 14.31 13.08 -5.46
C PRO A 154 14.50 14.44 -6.13
N ILE A 155 13.39 15.08 -6.52
CA ILE A 155 13.40 16.42 -7.12
C ILE A 155 13.06 17.42 -6.02
N VAL A 156 14.01 18.26 -5.61
CA VAL A 156 13.87 19.18 -4.46
C VAL A 156 12.60 20.03 -4.52
N ALA A 157 12.14 20.43 -5.72
CA ALA A 157 10.94 21.23 -5.92
C ALA A 157 9.61 20.49 -5.67
N VAL A 158 9.59 19.15 -5.76
CA VAL A 158 8.34 18.35 -5.75
C VAL A 158 8.34 17.32 -4.62
N THR A 159 9.51 16.90 -4.15
CA THR A 159 9.66 15.94 -3.07
C THR A 159 10.28 16.59 -1.84
N ALA A 160 9.63 16.43 -0.69
CA ALA A 160 10.29 16.67 0.59
C ALA A 160 11.57 15.82 0.68
N PRO A 161 12.62 16.23 1.42
CA PRO A 161 13.89 15.51 1.52
C PRO A 161 13.79 14.03 1.94
N SER A 162 12.67 13.62 2.53
CA SER A 162 12.36 12.25 2.97
C SER A 162 11.44 11.47 2.04
N ASN A 163 10.94 12.08 0.95
CA ASN A 163 10.05 11.41 -0.01
C ASN A 163 10.86 11.04 -1.25
N VAL A 164 11.12 9.75 -1.44
CA VAL A 164 11.66 9.27 -2.71
C VAL A 164 10.52 9.14 -3.71
N LEU A 165 10.79 9.43 -4.97
CA LEU A 165 9.83 9.13 -6.03
C LEU A 165 9.68 7.60 -6.15
N PRO A 166 8.48 7.10 -6.45
CA PRO A 166 8.31 5.70 -6.77
C PRO A 166 9.05 5.37 -8.08
N ASP A 167 9.26 4.08 -8.33
CA ASP A 167 9.80 3.62 -9.60
C ASP A 167 8.94 4.10 -10.79
N ASN A 168 9.53 4.08 -11.99
CA ASN A 168 8.84 4.55 -13.20
C ASN A 168 7.56 3.76 -13.48
N GLY A 169 7.54 2.44 -13.22
CA GLY A 169 6.36 1.61 -13.42
C GLY A 169 5.19 2.05 -12.54
N THR A 170 5.44 2.21 -11.24
CA THR A 170 4.45 2.73 -10.28
C THR A 170 4.03 4.16 -10.63
N SER A 171 4.97 5.01 -11.06
CA SER A 171 4.68 6.38 -11.50
C SER A 171 3.74 6.42 -12.71
N LEU A 172 3.98 5.58 -13.71
CA LEU A 172 3.11 5.46 -14.90
C LEU A 172 1.71 4.96 -14.52
N LEU A 173 1.61 4.00 -13.60
CA LEU A 173 0.32 3.50 -13.12
C LEU A 173 -0.47 4.57 -12.36
N LEU A 174 0.21 5.40 -11.55
CA LEU A 174 -0.41 6.56 -10.88
C LEU A 174 -0.89 7.59 -11.90
N LEU A 175 -0.10 7.90 -12.93
CA LEU A 175 -0.50 8.82 -13.99
C LEU A 175 -1.70 8.30 -14.80
N PHE A 176 -1.71 7.00 -15.10
CA PHE A 176 -2.87 6.36 -15.72
C PHE A 176 -4.11 6.46 -14.82
N PHE A 177 -3.97 6.19 -13.52
CA PHE A 177 -5.07 6.29 -12.57
C PHE A 177 -5.60 7.73 -12.42
N LEU A 178 -4.71 8.72 -12.43
CA LEU A 178 -5.07 10.14 -12.51
C LEU A 178 -5.82 10.42 -13.82
N GLY A 179 -5.29 9.95 -14.94
CA GLY A 179 -5.90 10.10 -16.27
C GLY A 179 -7.33 9.54 -16.34
N VAL A 180 -7.59 8.38 -15.71
CA VAL A 180 -8.94 7.83 -15.58
C VAL A 180 -9.85 8.79 -14.80
N ASN A 181 -9.40 9.32 -13.66
CA ASN A 181 -10.19 10.29 -12.89
C ASN A 181 -10.47 11.58 -13.67
N LEU A 182 -9.47 12.13 -14.36
CA LEU A 182 -9.64 13.32 -15.20
C LEU A 182 -10.56 13.05 -16.39
N PHE A 183 -10.48 11.87 -17.01
CA PHE A 183 -11.41 11.46 -18.07
C PHE A 183 -12.84 11.46 -17.55
N TYR A 184 -13.13 10.83 -16.41
CA TYR A 184 -14.48 10.82 -15.86
C TYR A 184 -14.95 12.21 -15.39
N LEU A 185 -14.03 13.10 -15.02
CA LEU A 185 -14.35 14.49 -14.68
C LEU A 185 -14.74 15.33 -15.91
N PHE A 186 -14.00 15.20 -17.03
CA PHE A 186 -14.12 16.09 -18.18
C PHE A 186 -14.86 15.51 -19.38
N TYR A 187 -15.06 14.19 -19.46
CA TYR A 187 -15.71 13.55 -20.59
C TYR A 187 -17.14 14.08 -20.77
N ARG A 188 -17.39 14.74 -21.90
CA ARG A 188 -18.66 15.39 -22.27
C ARG A 188 -19.15 16.42 -21.22
N ALA A 189 -18.24 17.02 -20.46
CA ALA A 189 -18.54 18.14 -19.57
C ALA A 189 -18.11 19.46 -20.23
N PRO A 190 -19.05 20.35 -20.62
CA PRO A 190 -18.67 21.63 -21.21
C PRO A 190 -18.03 22.53 -20.14
N LEU A 191 -16.97 23.25 -20.51
CA LEU A 191 -16.19 24.11 -19.59
C LEU A 191 -16.67 25.57 -19.54
N SER A 192 -17.76 25.91 -20.23
CA SER A 192 -18.29 27.28 -20.18
C SER A 192 -19.12 27.52 -18.91
N VAL A 193 -19.23 28.79 -18.53
CA VAL A 193 -19.95 29.23 -17.31
C VAL A 193 -21.41 28.78 -17.33
N ASP A 194 -22.07 28.79 -18.48
CA ASP A 194 -23.47 28.37 -18.63
C ASP A 194 -23.71 26.89 -18.27
N TRP A 195 -22.68 26.05 -18.44
CA TRP A 195 -22.76 24.61 -18.20
C TRP A 195 -21.99 24.17 -16.95
N ILE A 196 -21.48 25.11 -16.15
CA ILE A 196 -20.63 24.84 -14.99
C ILE A 196 -21.28 23.90 -13.97
N PHE A 197 -22.62 23.89 -13.88
CA PHE A 197 -23.37 22.98 -13.02
C PHE A 197 -23.09 21.50 -13.35
N ILE A 198 -22.90 21.17 -14.63
CA ILE A 198 -22.58 19.81 -15.06
C ILE A 198 -21.21 19.38 -14.54
N LEU A 199 -20.20 20.25 -14.67
CA LEU A 199 -18.85 19.98 -14.17
C LEU A 199 -18.83 19.89 -12.63
N ALA A 200 -19.55 20.80 -11.96
CA ALA A 200 -19.67 20.82 -10.50
C ALA A 200 -20.38 19.56 -9.97
N ASP A 201 -21.51 19.15 -10.55
CA ASP A 201 -22.21 17.90 -10.20
C ASP A 201 -21.31 16.68 -10.47
N ARG A 202 -20.58 16.69 -11.60
CA ARG A 202 -19.64 15.63 -11.94
C ARG A 202 -18.51 15.49 -10.92
N ALA A 203 -17.93 16.59 -10.48
CA ALA A 203 -16.91 16.60 -9.44
C ALA A 203 -17.45 15.97 -8.14
N GLY A 204 -18.69 16.30 -7.75
CA GLY A 204 -19.38 15.69 -6.61
C GLY A 204 -19.55 14.17 -6.76
N LEU A 205 -20.01 13.70 -7.92
CA LEU A 205 -20.16 12.27 -8.23
C LEU A 205 -18.82 11.52 -8.20
N LEU A 206 -17.76 12.13 -8.72
CA LEU A 206 -16.43 11.52 -8.76
C LEU A 206 -15.83 11.34 -7.35
N ILE A 207 -16.11 12.26 -6.43
CA ILE A 207 -15.71 12.12 -5.01
C ILE A 207 -16.40 10.89 -4.40
N VAL A 208 -17.73 10.80 -4.52
CA VAL A 208 -18.48 9.71 -3.86
C VAL A 208 -18.18 8.33 -4.44
N VAL A 209 -17.94 8.23 -5.75
CA VAL A 209 -17.55 6.95 -6.40
C VAL A 209 -16.16 6.50 -5.96
N ASN A 210 -15.25 7.43 -5.65
CA ASN A 210 -13.93 7.10 -5.15
C ASN A 210 -13.88 6.77 -3.66
N LEU A 211 -14.88 7.11 -2.84
CA LEU A 211 -14.88 6.84 -1.40
C LEU A 211 -14.65 5.35 -1.05
N PRO A 212 -15.37 4.38 -1.64
CA PRO A 212 -15.14 2.96 -1.35
C PRO A 212 -13.73 2.52 -1.75
N ILE A 213 -13.22 3.01 -2.88
CA ILE A 213 -11.88 2.67 -3.39
C ILE A 213 -10.80 3.24 -2.47
N LEU A 214 -10.96 4.48 -2.02
CA LEU A 214 -10.03 5.13 -1.11
C LEU A 214 -9.84 4.32 0.19
N TYR A 215 -10.94 3.80 0.75
CA TYR A 215 -10.92 2.95 1.95
C TYR A 215 -10.35 1.57 1.66
N LEU A 216 -10.69 1.01 0.50
CA LEU A 216 -10.17 -0.28 0.06
C LEU A 216 -8.63 -0.25 -0.06
N LEU A 217 -8.07 0.85 -0.58
CA LEU A 217 -6.63 1.08 -0.70
C LEU A 217 -5.93 1.31 0.66
N ALA A 218 -6.65 1.76 1.68
CA ALA A 218 -6.12 1.94 3.04
C ALA A 218 -6.23 0.69 3.92
N ALA A 219 -7.01 -0.31 3.51
CA ALA A 219 -7.32 -1.48 4.31
C ALA A 219 -6.08 -2.39 4.48
N LYS A 220 -5.49 -2.38 5.69
CA LYS A 220 -4.30 -3.17 6.05
C LYS A 220 -4.55 -4.67 6.11
N ASN A 221 -5.76 -5.07 6.54
CA ASN A 221 -6.10 -6.46 6.83
C ASN A 221 -6.87 -7.13 5.69
N ASN A 222 -7.12 -6.40 4.60
CA ASN A 222 -7.82 -6.94 3.45
C ASN A 222 -6.87 -7.81 2.61
N GLN A 223 -6.61 -9.02 3.11
CA GLN A 223 -5.86 -10.08 2.46
C GLN A 223 -6.26 -10.35 0.99
N PRO A 224 -7.54 -10.20 0.56
CA PRO A 224 -7.91 -10.39 -0.83
C PRO A 224 -7.14 -9.48 -1.77
N LEU A 225 -6.96 -8.19 -1.49
CA LEU A 225 -6.24 -7.30 -2.42
C LEU A 225 -4.78 -7.65 -2.54
N LYS A 226 -4.09 -7.95 -1.43
CA LYS A 226 -2.69 -8.39 -1.47
C LYS A 226 -2.55 -9.71 -2.24
N LEU A 227 -3.46 -10.66 -2.01
CA LEU A 227 -3.52 -11.94 -2.73
C LEU A 227 -3.84 -11.76 -4.22
N LEU A 228 -4.73 -10.82 -4.53
CA LEU A 228 -5.22 -10.56 -5.89
C LEU A 228 -4.18 -9.77 -6.68
N THR A 229 -3.74 -8.61 -6.20
CA THR A 229 -2.87 -7.72 -6.97
C THR A 229 -1.39 -8.06 -6.83
N GLY A 230 -0.99 -8.73 -5.74
CA GLY A 230 0.43 -8.93 -5.38
C GLY A 230 1.11 -7.69 -4.81
N TRP A 231 0.40 -6.57 -4.67
CA TRP A 231 0.96 -5.33 -4.15
C TRP A 231 1.07 -5.36 -2.63
N SER A 232 2.16 -4.81 -2.12
CA SER A 232 2.32 -4.61 -0.69
C SER A 232 1.38 -3.53 -0.16
N TYR A 233 1.16 -3.52 1.15
CA TYR A 233 0.36 -2.48 1.81
C TYR A 233 0.95 -1.09 1.54
N GLU A 234 2.28 -0.97 1.52
CA GLU A 234 2.98 0.29 1.27
C GLU A 234 2.67 0.82 -0.15
N GLY A 235 2.65 -0.08 -1.13
CA GLY A 235 2.25 0.21 -2.50
C GLY A 235 0.81 0.69 -2.59
N LEU A 236 -0.15 -0.02 -1.99
CA LEU A 236 -1.56 0.39 -1.98
C LEU A 236 -1.78 1.72 -1.24
N ASN A 237 -1.07 1.95 -0.13
CA ASN A 237 -1.14 3.18 0.62
C ASN A 237 -0.61 4.39 -0.17
N LEU A 238 0.32 4.18 -1.12
CA LEU A 238 0.72 5.23 -2.05
C LEU A 238 -0.48 5.69 -2.91
N PHE A 239 -1.26 4.75 -3.46
CA PHE A 239 -2.48 5.09 -4.20
C PHE A 239 -3.53 5.75 -3.32
N HIS A 240 -3.73 5.27 -2.09
CA HIS A 240 -4.63 5.90 -1.12
C HIS A 240 -4.29 7.38 -0.93
N ARG A 241 -3.01 7.69 -0.70
CA ARG A 241 -2.55 9.07 -0.51
C ARG A 241 -2.81 9.93 -1.75
N ARG A 242 -2.41 9.47 -2.94
CA ARG A 242 -2.59 10.24 -4.18
C ARG A 242 -4.07 10.44 -4.52
N LEU A 243 -4.89 9.41 -4.35
CA LEU A 243 -6.33 9.52 -4.56
C LEU A 243 -6.96 10.51 -3.58
N GLY A 244 -6.58 10.47 -2.29
CA GLY A 244 -7.05 11.42 -1.28
C GLY A 244 -6.69 12.87 -1.63
N GLU A 245 -5.45 13.12 -2.06
CA GLU A 245 -4.99 14.43 -2.54
C GLU A 245 -5.87 14.94 -3.70
N TRP A 246 -6.16 14.09 -4.69
CA TRP A 246 -7.00 14.44 -5.83
C TRP A 246 -8.47 14.64 -5.44
N MET A 247 -9.03 13.79 -4.57
CA MET A 247 -10.41 13.93 -4.10
C MET A 247 -10.62 15.25 -3.35
N VAL A 248 -9.63 15.71 -2.58
CA VAL A 248 -9.67 17.02 -1.93
C VAL A 248 -9.68 18.14 -2.98
N ALA A 249 -8.81 18.08 -3.99
CA ALA A 249 -8.82 19.06 -5.07
C ALA A 249 -10.15 19.08 -5.84
N ILE A 250 -10.72 17.90 -6.14
CA ILE A 250 -12.02 17.76 -6.80
C ILE A 250 -13.16 18.28 -5.89
N SER A 251 -13.06 18.13 -4.57
CA SER A 251 -14.03 18.66 -3.61
C SER A 251 -14.03 20.19 -3.57
N VAL A 252 -12.86 20.82 -3.71
CA VAL A 252 -12.76 22.27 -3.87
C VAL A 252 -13.36 22.69 -5.21
N LEU A 253 -13.09 21.97 -6.30
CA LEU A 253 -13.72 22.23 -7.60
C LEU A 253 -15.25 22.14 -7.51
N HIS A 254 -15.79 21.14 -6.83
CA HIS A 254 -17.22 21.00 -6.58
C HIS A 254 -17.78 22.21 -5.79
N LEU A 255 -17.11 22.62 -4.70
CA LEU A 255 -17.50 23.77 -3.89
C LEU A 255 -17.49 25.07 -4.71
N LEU A 256 -16.40 25.35 -5.41
CA LEU A 256 -16.25 26.55 -6.24
C LEU A 256 -17.27 26.53 -7.39
N GLY A 257 -17.43 25.40 -8.07
CA GLY A 257 -18.42 25.24 -9.13
C GLY A 257 -19.85 25.49 -8.65
N MET A 258 -20.25 24.94 -7.51
CA MET A 258 -21.56 25.19 -6.91
C MET A 258 -21.73 26.64 -6.43
N THR A 259 -20.63 27.31 -6.04
CA THR A 259 -20.63 28.74 -5.72
C THR A 259 -20.84 29.60 -6.97
N VAL A 260 -20.22 29.24 -8.10
CA VAL A 260 -20.47 29.90 -9.39
C VAL A 260 -21.94 29.71 -9.80
N VAL A 261 -22.49 28.50 -9.68
CA VAL A 261 -23.92 28.24 -9.94
C VAL A 261 -24.81 29.10 -9.05
N TRP A 262 -24.46 29.27 -7.78
CA TRP A 262 -25.17 30.20 -6.92
C TRP A 262 -25.11 31.63 -7.47
N TYR A 263 -23.92 32.10 -7.82
CA TYR A 263 -23.71 33.48 -8.29
C TYR A 263 -24.44 33.78 -9.61
N THR A 264 -24.40 32.85 -10.58
CA THR A 264 -24.93 33.08 -11.93
C THR A 264 -26.39 32.68 -12.09
N VAL A 265 -26.90 31.73 -11.31
CA VAL A 265 -28.26 31.17 -11.49
C VAL A 265 -29.18 31.47 -10.32
N LEU A 266 -28.69 31.30 -9.08
CA LEU A 266 -29.55 31.37 -7.89
C LEU A 266 -29.70 32.79 -7.34
N ARG A 267 -28.64 33.61 -7.42
CA ARG A 267 -28.62 34.98 -6.90
C ARG A 267 -29.74 35.83 -7.50
N ASP A 268 -29.84 35.83 -8.84
CA ASP A 268 -30.85 36.60 -9.57
C ASP A 268 -32.28 36.08 -9.34
N ARG A 269 -32.42 34.89 -8.73
CA ARG A 269 -33.70 34.29 -8.32
C ARG A 269 -34.02 34.52 -6.83
N GLY A 270 -33.35 35.47 -6.18
CA GLY A 270 -33.63 35.87 -4.80
C GLY A 270 -32.96 35.01 -3.73
N VAL A 271 -32.10 34.06 -4.11
CA VAL A 271 -31.34 33.24 -3.15
C VAL A 271 -30.10 34.03 -2.73
N ASN A 272 -30.17 34.73 -1.61
CA ASN A 272 -28.98 35.38 -1.04
C ASN A 272 -27.98 34.34 -0.48
N ILE A 273 -26.72 34.77 -0.29
CA ILE A 273 -25.64 33.87 0.15
C ILE A 273 -25.90 33.25 1.52
N GLY A 274 -26.48 34.01 2.46
CA GLY A 274 -26.77 33.50 3.81
C GLY A 274 -27.84 32.42 3.81
N TYR A 275 -28.87 32.56 2.97
CA TYR A 275 -29.88 31.51 2.79
C TYR A 275 -29.29 30.31 2.07
N PHE A 276 -28.49 30.51 1.02
CA PHE A 276 -27.80 29.44 0.30
C PHE A 276 -26.96 28.56 1.23
N LEU A 277 -26.12 29.16 2.08
CA LEU A 277 -25.24 28.44 3.00
C LEU A 277 -26.00 27.65 4.09
N ARG A 278 -27.24 28.04 4.42
CA ARG A 278 -28.09 27.35 5.40
C ARG A 278 -28.93 26.22 4.79
N LEU A 279 -28.99 26.11 3.46
CA LEU A 279 -29.65 24.97 2.83
C LEU A 279 -28.96 23.68 3.29
N PRO A 280 -29.69 22.65 3.77
CA PRO A 280 -29.07 21.45 4.33
C PRO A 280 -28.03 20.80 3.40
N VAL A 281 -28.34 20.73 2.10
CA VAL A 281 -27.39 20.23 1.08
C VAL A 281 -26.11 21.05 1.07
N VAL A 282 -26.17 22.39 1.10
CA VAL A 282 -24.98 23.25 1.05
C VAL A 282 -24.21 23.17 2.37
N PHE A 283 -24.91 23.25 3.51
CA PHE A 283 -24.31 23.17 4.84
C PHE A 283 -23.51 21.88 5.04
N PHE A 284 -24.13 20.72 4.78
CA PHE A 284 -23.45 19.43 4.90
C PHE A 284 -22.32 19.27 3.88
N GLY A 285 -22.48 19.81 2.67
CA GLY A 285 -21.42 19.80 1.65
C GLY A 285 -20.21 20.62 2.08
N PHE A 286 -20.45 21.82 2.62
CA PHE A 286 -19.40 22.71 3.12
C PHE A 286 -18.67 22.10 4.32
N ALA A 287 -19.41 21.53 5.29
CA ALA A 287 -18.84 20.83 6.43
C ALA A 287 -18.00 19.60 6.01
N ALA A 288 -18.43 18.86 4.98
CA ALA A 288 -17.65 17.76 4.41
C ALA A 288 -16.35 18.24 3.78
N VAL A 289 -16.38 19.32 2.98
CA VAL A 289 -15.17 19.89 2.35
C VAL A 289 -14.18 20.37 3.40
N ILE A 290 -14.63 21.08 4.44
CA ILE A 290 -13.77 21.50 5.55
C ILE A 290 -13.12 20.30 6.22
N SER A 291 -13.90 19.25 6.49
CA SER A 291 -13.40 18.03 7.11
C SER A 291 -12.30 17.39 6.26
N TYR A 292 -12.51 17.22 4.94
CA TYR A 292 -11.50 16.70 4.03
C TYR A 292 -10.28 17.61 3.88
N TRP A 293 -10.44 18.93 3.99
CA TRP A 293 -9.34 19.88 4.02
C TRP A 293 -8.46 19.73 5.25
N ILE A 294 -9.07 19.59 6.43
CA ILE A 294 -8.33 19.34 7.69
C ILE A 294 -7.59 18.01 7.61
N LEU A 295 -8.24 16.96 7.07
CA LEU A 295 -7.59 15.68 6.81
C LEU A 295 -6.36 15.85 5.91
N TYR A 296 -6.47 16.59 4.81
CA TYR A 296 -5.37 16.82 3.89
C TYR A 296 -4.19 17.53 4.56
N ILE A 297 -4.44 18.67 5.21
CA ILE A 297 -3.40 19.51 5.84
C ILE A 297 -2.63 18.71 6.90
N THR A 298 -3.35 18.00 7.76
CA THR A 298 -2.74 17.19 8.82
C THR A 298 -2.02 15.95 8.27
N SER A 299 -2.37 15.50 7.06
CA SER A 299 -1.72 14.37 6.38
C SER A 299 -0.45 14.74 5.61
N ILE A 300 -0.11 16.04 5.51
CA ILE A 300 1.10 16.51 4.84
C ILE A 300 2.33 15.91 5.53
N GLY A 301 3.32 15.49 4.75
CA GLY A 301 4.48 14.74 5.25
C GLY A 301 5.26 15.48 6.34
N TRP A 302 5.36 16.80 6.29
CA TRP A 302 5.99 17.60 7.35
C TRP A 302 5.19 17.53 8.67
N PHE A 303 3.87 17.74 8.62
CA PHE A 303 3.02 17.70 9.81
C PHE A 303 3.05 16.32 10.46
N ARG A 304 2.92 15.25 9.66
CA ARG A 304 2.93 13.87 10.16
C ARG A 304 4.28 13.45 10.77
N ARG A 305 5.39 14.04 10.33
CA ARG A 305 6.72 13.79 10.92
C ARG A 305 6.86 14.42 12.30
N LEU A 306 6.29 15.60 12.51
CA LEU A 306 6.41 16.34 13.77
C LEU A 306 5.31 15.97 14.78
N TYR A 307 4.09 15.69 14.30
CA TYR A 307 2.90 15.52 15.13
C TYR A 307 2.11 14.26 14.70
N TYR A 308 2.78 13.11 14.68
CA TYR A 308 2.18 11.86 14.20
C TYR A 308 0.89 11.48 14.94
N GLU A 309 0.89 11.55 16.27
CA GLU A 309 -0.27 11.20 17.10
C GLU A 309 -1.46 12.13 16.84
N THR A 310 -1.21 13.44 16.75
CA THR A 310 -2.23 14.44 16.41
C THR A 310 -2.79 14.21 15.02
N PHE A 311 -1.92 13.94 14.04
CA PHE A 311 -2.34 13.55 12.68
C PHE A 311 -3.29 12.36 12.74
N LEU A 312 -2.92 11.27 13.43
CA LEU A 312 -3.72 10.05 13.48
C LEU A 312 -5.09 10.31 14.13
N GLY A 313 -5.12 11.03 15.26
CA GLY A 313 -6.35 11.37 15.96
C GLY A 313 -7.30 12.23 15.12
N LEU A 314 -6.79 13.31 14.52
CA LEU A 314 -7.57 14.18 13.64
C LEU A 314 -8.02 13.43 12.38
N HIS A 315 -7.17 12.54 11.85
CA HIS A 315 -7.50 11.76 10.67
C HIS A 315 -8.72 10.86 10.92
N ILE A 316 -8.77 10.17 12.06
CA ILE A 316 -9.91 9.33 12.43
C ILE A 316 -11.16 10.17 12.67
N LEU A 317 -11.05 11.23 13.48
CA LEU A 317 -12.18 12.07 13.87
C LEU A 317 -12.86 12.73 12.65
N PHE A 318 -12.08 13.42 11.82
CA PHE A 318 -12.62 14.13 10.66
C PHE A 318 -13.02 13.20 9.53
N GLN A 319 -12.44 12.01 9.44
CA GLN A 319 -12.90 11.01 8.46
C GLN A 319 -14.27 10.45 8.82
N VAL A 320 -14.55 10.18 10.11
CA VAL A 320 -15.89 9.78 10.57
C VAL A 320 -16.89 10.92 10.36
N GLY A 321 -16.52 12.15 10.74
CA GLY A 321 -17.35 13.35 10.52
C GLY A 321 -17.65 13.57 9.03
N ALA A 322 -16.64 13.50 8.16
CA ALA A 322 -16.78 13.68 6.72
C ALA A 322 -17.74 12.65 6.09
N LEU A 323 -17.67 11.37 6.48
CA LEU A 323 -18.64 10.38 6.01
C LEU A 323 -20.07 10.71 6.44
N GLY A 324 -20.25 11.14 7.69
CA GLY A 324 -21.55 11.59 8.20
C GLY A 324 -22.09 12.78 7.40
N PHE A 325 -21.26 13.79 7.16
CA PHE A 325 -21.64 14.96 6.38
C PHE A 325 -21.97 14.60 4.92
N VAL A 326 -21.17 13.76 4.26
CA VAL A 326 -21.46 13.30 2.88
C VAL A 326 -22.76 12.50 2.82
N TYR A 327 -23.08 11.68 3.84
CA TYR A 327 -24.32 10.91 3.90
C TYR A 327 -25.57 11.81 3.93
N PHE A 328 -25.51 12.90 4.69
CA PHE A 328 -26.61 13.87 4.79
C PHE A 328 -26.59 14.94 3.69
N HIS A 329 -25.45 15.14 3.02
CA HIS A 329 -25.29 16.09 1.93
C HIS A 329 -26.17 15.73 0.73
N TYR A 330 -26.16 14.47 0.28
CA TYR A 330 -26.84 14.10 -0.97
C TYR A 330 -27.33 12.64 -1.00
N PRO A 331 -28.59 12.35 -1.38
CA PRO A 331 -29.15 10.99 -1.31
C PRO A 331 -28.41 9.94 -2.13
N THR A 332 -27.89 10.29 -3.32
CA THR A 332 -27.12 9.32 -4.14
C THR A 332 -25.80 8.95 -3.48
N ALA A 333 -25.24 9.79 -2.61
CA ALA A 333 -23.99 9.50 -1.92
C ALA A 333 -24.14 8.39 -0.86
N ARG A 334 -25.37 8.16 -0.34
CA ARG A 334 -25.63 7.26 0.78
C ARG A 334 -25.17 5.83 0.52
N SER A 335 -25.46 5.28 -0.66
CA SER A 335 -25.03 3.93 -1.02
C SER A 335 -23.50 3.79 -1.03
N PHE A 336 -22.79 4.81 -1.52
CA PHE A 336 -21.33 4.83 -1.52
C PHE A 336 -20.74 4.98 -0.12
N VAL A 337 -21.35 5.81 0.74
CA VAL A 337 -20.95 5.93 2.14
C VAL A 337 -21.18 4.62 2.88
N LEU A 338 -22.33 3.95 2.68
CA LEU A 338 -22.62 2.66 3.28
C LEU A 338 -21.66 1.57 2.78
N ALA A 339 -21.31 1.55 1.50
CA ALA A 339 -20.30 0.64 0.96
C ALA A 339 -18.92 0.90 1.58
N THR A 340 -18.54 2.17 1.71
CA THR A 340 -17.30 2.60 2.39
C THR A 340 -17.27 2.12 3.84
N LEU A 341 -18.36 2.30 4.58
CA LEU A 341 -18.50 1.85 5.97
C LEU A 341 -18.41 0.33 6.06
N LEU A 342 -19.05 -0.40 5.15
CA LEU A 342 -18.98 -1.87 5.10
C LEU A 342 -17.54 -2.35 4.92
N ILE A 343 -16.78 -1.75 3.98
CA ILE A 343 -15.36 -2.09 3.76
C ILE A 343 -14.56 -1.88 5.05
N TRP A 344 -14.77 -0.75 5.74
CA TRP A 344 -14.11 -0.47 7.01
C TRP A 344 -14.47 -1.49 8.10
N VAL A 345 -15.76 -1.79 8.27
CA VAL A 345 -16.22 -2.77 9.28
C VAL A 345 -15.63 -4.15 9.01
N VAL A 346 -15.63 -4.61 7.75
CA VAL A 346 -15.05 -5.90 7.36
C VAL A 346 -13.57 -5.94 7.69
N ASP A 347 -12.80 -4.91 7.31
CA ASP A 347 -11.37 -4.84 7.63
C ASP A 347 -11.11 -4.88 9.14
N ARG A 348 -11.89 -4.15 9.94
CA ARG A 348 -11.79 -4.17 11.42
C ARG A 348 -12.19 -5.51 12.03
N LEU A 349 -13.20 -6.19 11.48
CA LEU A 349 -13.63 -7.51 11.95
C LEU A 349 -12.56 -8.56 11.66
N VAL A 350 -11.98 -8.57 10.47
CA VAL A 350 -10.87 -9.46 10.10
C VAL A 350 -9.66 -9.22 11.01
N TRP A 351 -9.33 -7.96 11.29
CA TRP A 351 -8.29 -7.61 12.27
C TRP A 351 -8.58 -8.20 13.66
N ARG A 352 -9.81 -8.02 14.17
CA ARG A 352 -10.24 -8.52 15.49
C ARG A 352 -10.15 -10.05 15.58
N ILE A 353 -10.63 -10.76 14.56
CA ILE A 353 -10.61 -12.24 14.53
C ILE A 353 -9.18 -12.76 14.50
N SER A 354 -8.28 -12.10 13.78
CA SER A 354 -6.87 -12.51 13.66
C SER A 354 -5.97 -12.03 14.80
N LEU A 355 -6.49 -11.29 15.78
CA LEU A 355 -5.69 -10.73 16.87
C LEU A 355 -5.03 -11.81 17.74
N SER A 356 -5.73 -12.92 17.99
CA SER A 356 -5.21 -14.03 18.82
C SER A 356 -4.02 -14.74 18.19
N SER A 357 -3.98 -14.83 16.85
CA SER A 357 -2.85 -15.39 16.10
C SER A 357 -1.74 -14.36 15.86
N ARG A 358 -1.86 -13.15 16.41
CA ARG A 358 -0.86 -12.09 16.30
C ARG A 358 -0.21 -11.74 17.63
N ARG A 359 -0.61 -12.38 18.73
CA ARG A 359 0.00 -12.18 20.06
C ARG A 359 1.19 -13.10 20.26
N PHE A 360 2.28 -12.52 20.74
CA PHE A 360 3.53 -13.21 21.01
C PHE A 360 4.11 -12.74 22.33
N THR A 361 4.77 -13.65 23.03
CA THR A 361 5.63 -13.31 24.17
C THR A 361 7.04 -13.15 23.64
N THR A 362 7.61 -11.96 23.81
CA THR A 362 8.97 -11.64 23.39
C THR A 362 9.87 -11.44 24.58
N SER A 363 11.15 -11.75 24.43
CA SER A 363 12.18 -11.24 25.35
C SER A 363 12.75 -9.91 24.85
N LEU A 364 13.12 -9.06 25.79
CA LEU A 364 13.74 -7.76 25.58
C LEU A 364 15.14 -7.79 26.18
N GLU A 365 16.12 -7.39 25.38
CA GLU A 365 17.50 -7.20 25.81
C GLU A 365 17.98 -5.81 25.40
N VAL A 366 18.57 -5.08 26.34
CA VAL A 366 19.24 -3.80 26.03
C VAL A 366 20.65 -4.13 25.56
N ALA A 367 20.97 -3.72 24.34
CA ALA A 367 22.28 -3.95 23.75
C ALA A 367 23.38 -3.20 24.54
N PRO A 368 24.66 -3.62 24.41
CA PRO A 368 25.76 -3.01 25.16
C PRO A 368 25.97 -1.50 24.93
N ASP A 369 25.43 -0.95 23.83
CA ASP A 369 25.46 0.49 23.55
C ASP A 369 24.51 1.30 24.44
N GLY A 370 23.63 0.64 25.22
CA GLY A 370 22.68 1.26 26.13
C GLY A 370 21.52 2.01 25.45
N HIS A 371 21.46 1.99 24.13
CA HIS A 371 20.53 2.78 23.31
C HIS A 371 19.81 1.94 22.24
N THR A 372 20.13 0.66 22.12
CA THR A 372 19.48 -0.28 21.20
C THR A 372 18.82 -1.41 21.98
N ILE A 373 17.65 -1.85 21.51
CA ILE A 373 16.86 -2.93 22.09
C ILE A 373 16.85 -4.07 21.08
N LEU A 374 17.23 -5.26 21.54
CA LEU A 374 17.10 -6.50 20.82
C LEU A 374 15.83 -7.19 21.33
N MET A 375 14.84 -7.28 20.46
CA MET A 375 13.59 -8.00 20.75
C MET A 375 13.64 -9.35 20.07
N HIS A 376 13.54 -10.42 20.86
CA HIS A 376 13.56 -11.80 20.37
C HIS A 376 12.18 -12.44 20.55
N CYS A 377 11.74 -13.16 19.53
CA CYS A 377 10.50 -13.92 19.54
C CYS A 377 10.70 -15.26 18.83
N ASP A 378 10.32 -16.35 19.48
CA ASP A 378 10.22 -17.64 18.81
C ASP A 378 8.84 -17.79 18.15
N VAL A 379 8.82 -17.84 16.82
CA VAL A 379 7.59 -17.91 16.04
C VAL A 379 7.33 -19.36 15.65
N ASP A 380 6.21 -19.93 16.13
CA ASP A 380 5.73 -21.23 15.66
C ASP A 380 5.19 -21.13 14.22
N LEU A 381 5.91 -21.71 13.26
CA LEU A 381 5.54 -21.69 11.83
C LEU A 381 4.44 -22.68 11.45
N GLN A 382 3.96 -23.47 12.42
CA GLN A 382 2.90 -24.47 12.23
C GLN A 382 1.54 -24.02 12.77
N ARG A 383 1.50 -22.95 13.57
CA ARG A 383 0.24 -22.41 14.11
C ARG A 383 -0.71 -21.98 12.99
N ARG A 384 -1.94 -22.48 13.06
CA ARG A 384 -3.01 -22.19 12.09
C ARG A 384 -4.20 -21.54 12.78
N LEU A 385 -4.82 -20.58 12.09
CA LEU A 385 -6.12 -20.02 12.42
C LEU A 385 -7.10 -20.47 11.34
N PHE A 386 -8.17 -21.17 11.72
CA PHE A 386 -9.12 -21.79 10.79
C PHE A 386 -8.46 -22.65 9.68
N GLY A 387 -7.41 -23.40 10.03
CA GLY A 387 -6.70 -24.27 9.09
C GLY A 387 -5.70 -23.55 8.16
N ILE A 388 -5.59 -22.21 8.24
CA ILE A 388 -4.71 -21.39 7.41
C ILE A 388 -3.60 -20.80 8.29
N ARG A 389 -2.36 -20.77 7.79
CA ARG A 389 -1.27 -20.02 8.44
C ARG A 389 -1.47 -18.55 8.15
N VAL A 390 -1.55 -17.74 9.19
CA VAL A 390 -1.83 -16.29 9.08
C VAL A 390 -0.67 -15.50 9.66
N GLY A 391 -0.28 -14.46 8.95
CA GLY A 391 0.75 -13.52 9.39
C GLY A 391 2.14 -14.14 9.45
N VAL A 392 2.95 -13.80 10.45
CA VAL A 392 4.34 -14.28 10.60
C VAL A 392 4.45 -15.81 10.75
N HIS A 393 3.36 -16.49 11.14
CA HIS A 393 3.30 -17.96 11.18
C HIS A 393 3.46 -18.62 9.81
N GLN A 394 3.22 -17.91 8.71
CA GLN A 394 3.47 -18.44 7.36
C GLN A 394 4.95 -18.35 6.94
N GLY A 395 5.78 -17.70 7.75
CA GLY A 395 7.14 -17.29 7.40
C GLY A 395 7.17 -15.89 6.77
N TRP A 396 8.39 -15.36 6.63
CA TRP A 396 8.69 -14.06 6.03
C TRP A 396 9.85 -14.19 5.05
N LEU A 397 10.06 -13.17 4.22
CA LEU A 397 11.20 -13.04 3.33
C LEU A 397 12.19 -12.01 3.87
N PRO A 398 13.48 -12.13 3.52
CA PRO A 398 14.48 -11.10 3.82
C PRO A 398 14.04 -9.70 3.37
N GLY A 399 14.23 -8.70 4.23
CA GLY A 399 13.85 -7.32 3.97
C GLY A 399 12.39 -6.99 4.30
N GLN A 400 11.58 -7.96 4.72
CA GLN A 400 10.23 -7.70 5.21
C GLN A 400 10.23 -7.12 6.64
N HIS A 401 9.15 -6.45 6.98
CA HIS A 401 8.95 -5.82 8.28
C HIS A 401 7.62 -6.22 8.90
N VAL A 402 7.49 -5.99 10.21
CA VAL A 402 6.25 -6.16 10.97
C VAL A 402 5.86 -4.84 11.59
N PHE A 403 4.57 -4.67 11.82
CA PHE A 403 4.05 -3.63 12.68
C PHE A 403 3.89 -4.17 14.10
N LEU A 404 4.48 -3.47 15.06
CA LEU A 404 4.55 -3.86 16.45
C LEU A 404 3.66 -2.95 17.30
N THR A 405 2.84 -3.58 18.13
CA THR A 405 2.08 -2.94 19.20
C THR A 405 2.45 -3.64 20.50
N ILE A 406 2.74 -2.88 21.56
CA ILE A 406 3.19 -3.43 22.86
C ILE A 406 2.21 -2.99 23.94
N PRO A 407 1.10 -3.74 24.14
CA PRO A 407 0.06 -3.39 25.11
C PRO A 407 0.56 -3.31 26.57
N SER A 408 1.65 -4.01 26.89
CA SER A 408 2.19 -4.11 28.25
C SER A 408 2.84 -2.83 28.75
N MET A 409 3.24 -1.90 27.87
CA MET A 409 3.80 -0.60 28.27
C MET A 409 2.73 0.38 28.78
N GLY A 410 1.43 0.08 28.57
CA GLY A 410 0.34 0.92 29.06
C GLY A 410 -0.79 1.14 28.06
N PHE A 411 -1.84 1.83 28.50
CA PHE A 411 -3.09 2.01 27.74
C PHE A 411 -2.89 2.74 26.41
N LYS A 412 -2.09 3.81 26.39
CA LYS A 412 -1.75 4.58 25.18
C LYS A 412 -1.20 3.68 24.07
N TYR A 413 -0.26 2.79 24.41
CA TYR A 413 0.44 1.94 23.46
C TYR A 413 -0.43 0.83 22.87
N ARG A 414 -1.63 0.57 23.41
CA ARG A 414 -2.60 -0.37 22.83
C ARG A 414 -3.17 0.08 21.49
N PHE A 415 -3.08 1.38 21.20
CA PHE A 415 -3.62 2.01 19.99
C PHE A 415 -2.51 2.51 19.06
N GLN A 416 -1.25 2.26 19.41
CA GLN A 416 -0.10 2.63 18.61
C GLN A 416 0.54 1.40 17.99
N THR A 417 0.97 1.56 16.75
CA THR A 417 1.47 0.46 15.93
C THR A 417 2.61 0.98 15.07
N HIS A 418 3.83 0.48 15.31
CA HIS A 418 5.07 1.02 14.74
C HIS A 418 5.78 -0.01 13.86
N PRO A 419 6.27 0.37 12.67
CA PRO A 419 6.95 -0.55 11.76
C PRO A 419 8.39 -0.85 12.19
N PHE A 420 8.78 -2.12 12.18
CA PHE A 420 10.15 -2.58 12.41
C PHE A 420 10.53 -3.70 11.44
N THR A 421 11.69 -3.53 10.78
CA THR A 421 12.24 -4.55 9.88
C THR A 421 12.68 -5.79 10.64
N ILE A 422 12.36 -6.97 10.10
CA ILE A 422 12.82 -8.23 10.68
C ILE A 422 14.32 -8.38 10.37
N ALA A 423 15.14 -8.37 11.42
CA ALA A 423 16.60 -8.42 11.31
C ALA A 423 17.15 -9.86 11.31
N SER A 424 16.32 -10.85 11.64
CA SER A 424 16.73 -12.26 11.59
C SER A 424 16.57 -12.87 10.19
N PRO A 425 17.32 -13.94 9.89
CA PRO A 425 17.15 -14.69 8.65
C PRO A 425 15.72 -15.22 8.48
N ALA A 426 15.25 -15.20 7.23
CA ALA A 426 13.99 -15.81 6.88
C ALA A 426 14.00 -17.34 7.11
N PRO A 427 12.87 -17.93 7.53
CA PRO A 427 12.77 -19.36 7.66
C PRO A 427 12.85 -20.04 6.28
N PRO A 428 13.56 -21.17 6.15
CA PRO A 428 13.54 -21.94 4.91
C PRO A 428 12.12 -22.46 4.62
N PRO A 429 11.76 -22.75 3.35
CA PRO A 429 10.39 -23.11 2.96
C PRO A 429 9.78 -24.31 3.71
N ASN A 430 10.62 -25.23 4.19
CA ASN A 430 10.21 -26.43 4.92
C ASN A 430 10.55 -26.38 6.41
N ALA A 431 10.84 -25.21 6.97
CA ALA A 431 11.05 -25.06 8.40
C ALA A 431 9.83 -25.61 9.16
N LYS A 432 10.10 -26.51 10.11
CA LYS A 432 9.10 -27.08 11.02
C LYS A 432 9.44 -26.61 12.43
N GLY A 433 8.41 -26.29 13.20
CA GLY A 433 8.54 -25.83 14.59
C GLY A 433 8.75 -24.32 14.70
N THR A 434 9.46 -23.93 15.76
CA THR A 434 9.75 -22.53 16.08
C THR A 434 10.93 -22.00 15.30
N TRP A 435 10.85 -20.73 14.89
CA TRP A 435 11.94 -20.03 14.22
C TRP A 435 12.16 -18.66 14.87
N PRO A 436 13.42 -18.24 15.09
CA PRO A 436 13.72 -17.00 15.78
C PRO A 436 13.44 -15.79 14.88
N LEU A 437 12.59 -14.90 15.38
CA LEU A 437 12.36 -13.56 14.85
C LEU A 437 13.08 -12.56 15.75
N VAL A 438 13.95 -11.74 15.18
CA VAL A 438 14.68 -10.69 15.90
C VAL A 438 14.37 -9.33 15.30
N LEU A 439 14.04 -8.37 16.15
CA LEU A 439 13.93 -6.95 15.81
C LEU A 439 15.06 -6.19 16.51
N VAL A 440 15.75 -5.33 15.75
CA VAL A 440 16.77 -4.41 16.28
C VAL A 440 16.16 -3.01 16.31
N ILE A 441 15.87 -2.51 17.51
CA ILE A 441 15.12 -1.28 17.73
C ILE A 441 16.05 -0.24 18.34
N ARG A 442 16.41 0.78 17.56
CA ARG A 442 17.17 1.93 18.06
C ARG A 442 16.25 2.86 18.86
N SER A 443 16.65 3.23 20.06
CA SER A 443 16.00 4.27 20.85
C SER A 443 16.20 5.62 20.18
N LEU A 444 15.09 6.34 19.98
CA LEU A 444 15.06 7.70 19.47
C LEU A 444 14.30 8.56 20.48
N ASP A 445 13.06 8.94 20.16
CA ASP A 445 12.17 9.73 20.99
C ASP A 445 10.76 9.09 21.00
N GLY A 446 9.94 9.46 21.97
CA GLY A 446 8.60 8.91 22.18
C GLY A 446 8.63 7.39 22.35
N PHE A 447 7.90 6.66 21.49
CA PHE A 447 7.66 5.23 21.65
C PHE A 447 8.92 4.38 21.87
N THR A 448 10.00 4.59 21.11
CA THR A 448 11.19 3.73 21.22
C THR A 448 12.04 4.08 22.44
N LEU A 449 11.98 5.33 22.92
CA LEU A 449 12.60 5.73 24.18
C LEU A 449 11.83 5.15 25.37
N ASP A 450 10.50 5.27 25.35
CA ASP A 450 9.63 4.64 26.36
C ASP A 450 9.84 3.12 26.41
N LEU A 451 10.04 2.47 25.25
CA LEU A 451 10.36 1.05 25.17
C LEU A 451 11.74 0.72 25.74
N LEU A 452 12.74 1.60 25.55
CA LEU A 452 14.08 1.41 26.13
C LEU A 452 14.02 1.47 27.65
N GLU A 453 13.32 2.47 28.19
CA GLU A 453 13.11 2.60 29.63
C GLU A 453 12.35 1.40 30.20
N TYR A 454 11.29 0.96 29.52
CA TYR A 454 10.55 -0.24 29.90
C TYR A 454 11.41 -1.52 29.88
N ALA A 455 12.26 -1.69 28.87
CA ALA A 455 13.13 -2.86 28.70
C ALA A 455 14.25 -2.95 29.74
N ARG A 456 14.62 -1.84 30.40
CA ARG A 456 15.60 -1.86 31.51
C ARG A 456 15.07 -2.61 32.73
N ASP A 457 13.77 -2.52 32.97
CA ASP A 457 13.11 -3.13 34.13
C ASP A 457 12.36 -4.43 33.79
N HIS A 458 12.10 -4.70 32.50
CA HIS A 458 11.31 -5.83 32.04
C HIS A 458 12.03 -6.62 30.95
N HIS A 459 12.33 -7.90 31.23
CA HIS A 459 12.96 -8.80 30.27
C HIS A 459 11.97 -9.51 29.33
N HIS A 460 10.68 -9.47 29.62
CA HIS A 460 9.65 -10.11 28.80
C HIS A 460 8.43 -9.22 28.65
N CYS A 461 7.79 -9.27 27.48
CA CYS A 461 6.53 -8.56 27.24
C CYS A 461 5.62 -9.30 26.25
N GLU A 462 4.32 -9.02 26.34
CA GLU A 462 3.36 -9.42 25.31
C GLU A 462 3.33 -8.34 24.23
N VAL A 463 3.46 -8.77 22.98
CA VAL A 463 3.35 -7.92 21.81
C VAL A 463 2.31 -8.44 20.84
N ILE A 464 1.80 -7.54 20.02
CA ILE A 464 1.00 -7.86 18.84
C ILE A 464 1.87 -7.55 17.62
N MET A 465 2.14 -8.57 16.81
CA MET A 465 2.88 -8.44 15.55
C MET A 465 1.95 -8.63 14.35
N GLU A 466 1.85 -7.60 13.52
CA GLU A 466 1.12 -7.62 12.26
C GLU A 466 2.10 -7.61 11.08
N GLY A 467 2.03 -8.65 10.23
CA GLY A 467 2.96 -8.82 9.11
C GLY A 467 3.09 -10.28 8.72
N PRO A 468 4.03 -10.62 7.82
CA PRO A 468 5.06 -9.74 7.28
C PRO A 468 4.58 -8.84 6.13
N HIS A 469 5.16 -7.63 6.06
CA HIS A 469 4.93 -6.58 5.07
C HIS A 469 6.22 -6.22 4.33
N GLY A 470 6.12 -5.48 3.22
CA GLY A 470 7.24 -5.19 2.32
C GLY A 470 7.35 -6.17 1.14
N GLY A 471 8.05 -5.70 0.09
CA GLY A 471 8.22 -6.42 -1.18
C GLY A 471 9.43 -7.37 -1.21
N SER A 472 9.46 -8.26 -2.20
CA SER A 472 10.56 -9.20 -2.48
C SER A 472 11.57 -8.68 -3.50
N GLU A 473 11.42 -7.45 -3.99
CA GLU A 473 12.14 -6.93 -5.16
C GLU A 473 13.66 -6.93 -4.98
N ALA A 474 14.15 -6.46 -3.82
CA ALA A 474 15.57 -6.44 -3.52
C ALA A 474 16.16 -7.86 -3.44
N LEU A 475 15.40 -8.82 -2.89
CA LEU A 475 15.79 -10.21 -2.83
C LEU A 475 15.82 -10.85 -4.22
N GLU A 476 14.80 -10.61 -5.04
CA GLU A 476 14.75 -11.10 -6.42
C GLU A 476 15.86 -10.51 -7.28
N ALA A 477 16.19 -9.23 -7.08
CA ALA A 477 17.31 -8.60 -7.76
C ALA A 477 18.63 -9.25 -7.36
N ALA A 478 18.82 -9.53 -6.06
CA ALA A 478 20.02 -10.20 -5.56
C ALA A 478 20.15 -11.62 -6.12
N HIS A 479 19.07 -12.40 -6.19
CA HIS A 479 19.09 -13.76 -6.75
C HIS A 479 19.30 -13.82 -8.27
N ARG A 480 18.97 -12.75 -8.99
CA ARG A 480 19.15 -12.68 -10.46
C ARG A 480 20.51 -12.12 -10.87
N ALA A 481 21.26 -11.55 -9.94
CA ALA A 481 22.55 -10.93 -10.22
C ALA A 481 23.68 -11.94 -10.04
N ASP A 482 24.63 -11.96 -10.97
CA ASP A 482 25.84 -12.80 -10.87
C ASP A 482 26.75 -12.34 -9.71
N ARG A 483 26.73 -11.04 -9.41
CA ARG A 483 27.51 -10.41 -8.35
C ARG A 483 26.64 -9.44 -7.57
N VAL A 484 26.62 -9.58 -6.26
CA VAL A 484 25.84 -8.74 -5.34
C VAL A 484 26.79 -8.06 -4.36
N CYS A 485 26.71 -6.74 -4.25
CA CYS A 485 27.41 -5.96 -3.23
C CYS A 485 26.39 -5.39 -2.25
N PHE A 486 26.47 -5.86 -1.01
CA PHE A 486 25.61 -5.42 0.08
C PHE A 486 26.29 -4.28 0.84
N VAL A 487 25.72 -3.08 0.78
CA VAL A 487 26.19 -1.92 1.55
C VAL A 487 25.18 -1.64 2.66
N ALA A 488 25.63 -1.68 3.91
CA ALA A 488 24.82 -1.36 5.08
C ALA A 488 25.38 -0.11 5.78
N GLY A 489 24.49 0.75 6.27
CA GLY A 489 24.84 1.88 7.12
C GLY A 489 23.82 2.05 8.23
N GLY A 490 24.28 2.21 9.47
CA GLY A 490 23.42 2.36 10.65
C GLY A 490 22.39 1.23 10.77
N SER A 491 21.11 1.60 10.96
CA SER A 491 19.99 0.64 11.07
C SER A 491 19.69 -0.13 9.78
N GLY A 492 20.27 0.26 8.64
CA GLY A 492 20.15 -0.47 7.37
C GLY A 492 20.64 -1.92 7.43
N ILE A 493 21.46 -2.26 8.43
CA ILE A 493 21.91 -3.64 8.68
C ILE A 493 20.74 -4.61 8.89
N ALA A 494 19.61 -4.15 9.44
CA ALA A 494 18.42 -4.99 9.65
C ALA A 494 17.82 -5.51 8.34
N VAL A 495 18.05 -4.83 7.21
CA VAL A 495 17.64 -5.30 5.88
C VAL A 495 18.77 -6.10 5.24
N THR A 496 19.99 -5.57 5.30
CA THR A 496 21.14 -6.11 4.57
C THR A 496 21.59 -7.47 5.08
N TYR A 497 21.56 -7.70 6.40
CA TYR A 497 22.01 -8.97 6.99
C TYR A 497 21.14 -10.17 6.56
N PRO A 498 19.80 -10.13 6.70
CA PRO A 498 18.94 -11.21 6.20
C PRO A 498 19.10 -11.49 4.70
N LEU A 499 19.26 -10.44 3.88
CA LEU A 499 19.47 -10.58 2.44
C LEU A 499 20.81 -11.30 2.13
N ALA A 500 21.89 -10.87 2.78
CA ALA A 500 23.20 -11.49 2.62
C ALA A 500 23.21 -12.94 3.09
N TRP A 501 22.52 -13.23 4.19
CA TRP A 501 22.36 -14.58 4.70
C TRP A 501 21.65 -15.50 3.69
N ASP A 502 20.53 -15.04 3.12
CA ASP A 502 19.72 -15.83 2.19
C ASP A 502 20.52 -16.17 0.92
N VAL A 503 21.15 -15.16 0.29
CA VAL A 503 21.99 -15.34 -0.90
C VAL A 503 23.12 -16.34 -0.64
N ARG A 504 23.78 -16.26 0.52
CA ARG A 504 24.87 -17.19 0.89
C ARG A 504 24.37 -18.61 1.14
N MET A 505 23.24 -18.76 1.83
CA MET A 505 22.66 -20.08 2.14
C MET A 505 22.20 -20.82 0.88
N VAL A 506 21.63 -20.10 -0.10
CA VAL A 506 21.26 -20.66 -1.40
C VAL A 506 22.50 -21.20 -2.13
N GLN A 507 23.60 -20.44 -2.17
CA GLN A 507 24.85 -20.88 -2.81
C GLN A 507 25.49 -22.10 -2.12
N SER A 508 25.28 -22.26 -0.81
CA SER A 508 25.89 -23.34 -0.01
C SER A 508 25.16 -24.69 -0.13
N ARG A 509 23.94 -24.73 -0.68
CA ARG A 509 23.13 -25.96 -0.82
C ARG A 509 22.38 -26.04 -2.16
N PRO A 510 23.07 -26.07 -3.31
CA PRO A 510 22.42 -26.11 -4.63
C PRO A 510 21.57 -27.38 -4.87
N GLY A 511 21.85 -28.49 -4.17
CA GLY A 511 21.19 -29.78 -4.41
C GLY A 511 19.80 -29.98 -3.76
N LEU A 512 19.37 -29.12 -2.83
CA LEU A 512 18.08 -29.30 -2.14
C LEU A 512 16.88 -28.69 -2.89
N PHE A 513 17.14 -27.75 -3.79
CA PHE A 513 16.09 -27.02 -4.51
C PHE A 513 15.70 -27.65 -5.85
N TYR A 514 16.56 -28.47 -6.46
CA TYR A 514 16.27 -29.13 -7.75
C TYR A 514 15.17 -30.23 -7.64
N GLY A 515 14.84 -30.67 -6.42
CA GLY A 515 13.84 -31.71 -6.17
C GLY A 515 12.47 -31.22 -5.70
N MET A 516 12.22 -29.91 -5.61
CA MET A 516 11.13 -29.36 -4.78
C MET A 516 10.06 -28.53 -5.51
N ASP A 517 10.10 -28.46 -6.84
CA ASP A 517 9.08 -27.73 -7.63
C ASP A 517 7.71 -28.41 -7.70
N HIS A 518 7.59 -29.65 -7.21
CA HIS A 518 6.37 -30.46 -7.29
C HIS A 518 5.34 -30.25 -6.16
N LEU A 519 5.66 -29.48 -5.10
CA LEU A 519 4.80 -29.40 -3.91
C LEU A 519 4.16 -28.03 -3.64
N LEU A 520 4.38 -27.04 -4.51
CA LEU A 520 3.72 -25.72 -4.44
C LEU A 520 2.51 -25.64 -5.38
N SER A 521 1.48 -26.46 -5.08
CA SER A 521 0.12 -26.30 -5.60
C SER A 521 -0.86 -26.39 -4.42
N PRO A 522 -1.72 -25.39 -4.16
CA PRO A 522 -2.86 -25.58 -3.28
C PRO A 522 -4.01 -26.21 -4.09
N LEU A 523 -4.62 -27.25 -3.50
CA LEU A 523 -5.82 -27.98 -3.96
C LEU A 523 -5.62 -28.95 -5.13
N ASN A 524 -5.47 -30.23 -4.78
CA ASN A 524 -6.26 -31.28 -5.42
C ASN A 524 -6.78 -32.21 -4.33
N THR A 525 -8.08 -32.14 -4.08
CA THR A 525 -8.85 -33.15 -3.35
C THR A 525 -8.76 -34.46 -4.12
N HIS A 526 -7.97 -35.42 -3.63
CA HIS A 526 -8.08 -36.80 -4.09
C HIS A 526 -9.06 -37.55 -3.20
N ILE A 527 -10.21 -37.85 -3.78
CA ILE A 527 -11.15 -38.87 -3.36
C ILE A 527 -10.39 -40.20 -3.32
N SER A 528 -10.39 -40.85 -2.16
CA SER A 528 -9.92 -42.21 -1.95
C SER A 528 -10.94 -43.18 -2.54
N GLY A 529 -10.48 -44.11 -3.38
CA GLY A 529 -11.27 -45.24 -3.86
C GLY A 529 -10.37 -46.38 -4.31
N TYR A 530 -10.53 -47.54 -3.65
CA TYR A 530 -9.99 -48.88 -3.95
C TYR A 530 -8.46 -49.04 -3.83
N GLY A 531 -7.90 -50.01 -3.11
CA GLY A 531 -8.41 -51.27 -2.59
C GLY A 531 -7.47 -52.38 -3.05
N SER A 532 -6.51 -52.78 -2.21
CA SER A 532 -5.77 -54.04 -2.38
C SER A 532 -4.99 -54.40 -1.11
N THR A 533 -5.52 -55.40 -0.42
CA THR A 533 -4.94 -56.20 0.67
C THR A 533 -3.64 -56.88 0.26
N PRO A 534 -2.65 -57.05 1.16
CA PRO A 534 -1.63 -58.07 0.99
C PRO A 534 -2.08 -59.37 1.66
N VAL A 535 -2.18 -60.42 0.86
CA VAL A 535 -2.34 -61.81 1.28
C VAL A 535 -1.02 -62.28 1.90
N MET A 536 -1.15 -62.95 3.04
CA MET A 536 -0.06 -63.56 3.81
C MET A 536 0.13 -65.03 3.38
N ARG A 537 1.39 -65.50 3.48
CA ARG A 537 1.89 -66.90 3.63
C ARG A 537 2.36 -67.64 2.35
N PRO A 538 3.15 -68.73 2.50
CA PRO A 538 4.33 -68.92 3.36
C PRO A 538 5.49 -69.63 2.61
N GLY A 539 6.68 -69.65 3.20
CA GLY A 539 7.85 -70.41 2.71
C GLY A 539 9.13 -69.93 3.35
#